data_AF-A0A961JWY1-F1
#
_entry.id   AF-A0A961JWY1-F1
#
_cell.length_a   1.000
_cell.length_b   1.000
_cell.length_c   1.000
_cell.angle_alpha   90.00
_cell.angle_beta   90.00
_cell.angle_gamma   90.00
#
_symmetry.space_group_name_H-M   'P 1'
#
loop_
_entity.id
_entity.type
_entity.pdbx_description
1 polymer ?
#
loop_
_entity_poly.entity_id
_entity_poly.type
_entity_poly.pdbx_seq_one_letter_code
_entity_poly.pdbx_strand_id
1 'polypeptide(L)'
;MPHSPPRYTPAAVLFLVSALAGLGISLYLYLVPLTGVTGSFGAMLVAVACGLLAIAGLVMIFEPAGEVATLFRFLGFIGAACTAAAAWFLHSPWLLGAMIAALVFVLFDSIAKRGYPA
;
A
#
# COMPACT_ATOMS: atom_id res chain seq x y z
N MET A 1 -1.37 10.57 -32.78
CA MET A 1 -1.14 9.13 -32.53
C MET A 1 -2.03 8.73 -31.37
N PRO A 2 -2.93 7.73 -31.51
CA PRO A 2 -3.67 7.21 -30.37
C PRO A 2 -2.65 6.63 -29.37
N HIS A 3 -2.49 7.27 -28.21
CA HIS A 3 -1.74 6.66 -27.12
C HIS A 3 -2.63 5.57 -26.53
N SER A 4 -2.31 4.31 -26.78
CA SER A 4 -2.88 3.21 -26.01
C SER A 4 -2.54 3.47 -24.53
N PRO A 5 -3.54 3.49 -23.61
CA PRO A 5 -3.23 3.65 -22.20
C PRO A 5 -2.28 2.52 -21.78
N PRO A 6 -1.17 2.83 -21.09
CA PRO A 6 -0.23 1.80 -20.67
C PRO A 6 -0.95 0.78 -19.78
N ARG A 7 -0.78 -0.52 -20.08
CA ARG A 7 -1.37 -1.63 -19.31
C ARG A 7 -0.91 -1.66 -17.84
N TYR A 8 0.19 -0.97 -17.53
CA TYR A 8 0.77 -0.88 -16.19
C TYR A 8 1.15 0.58 -15.91
N THR A 9 0.60 1.13 -14.85
CA THR A 9 0.96 2.46 -14.33
C THR A 9 2.16 2.30 -13.38
N PRO A 10 3.24 3.08 -13.55
CA PRO A 10 4.39 3.02 -12.64
C PRO A 10 3.98 3.26 -11.18
N ALA A 11 2.88 3.99 -10.95
CA ALA A 11 2.27 4.19 -9.64
C ALA A 11 1.83 2.88 -8.96
N ALA A 12 1.28 1.89 -9.68
CA ALA A 12 0.88 0.61 -9.10
C ALA A 12 2.09 -0.21 -8.63
N VAL A 13 3.20 -0.15 -9.37
CA VAL A 13 4.46 -0.80 -8.98
C VAL A 13 5.05 -0.12 -7.75
N LEU A 14 5.07 1.20 -7.72
CA LEU A 14 5.55 1.97 -6.56
C LEU A 14 4.69 1.73 -5.32
N PHE A 15 3.37 1.58 -5.48
CA PHE A 15 2.47 1.17 -4.41
C PHE A 15 2.85 -0.21 -3.84
N LEU A 16 3.07 -1.21 -4.70
CA LEU A 16 3.51 -2.54 -4.29
C LEU A 16 4.85 -2.50 -3.52
N VAL A 17 5.82 -1.74 -4.01
CA VAL A 17 7.12 -1.57 -3.34
C VAL A 17 6.96 -0.92 -1.96
N SER A 18 6.11 0.10 -1.84
CA SER A 18 5.83 0.73 -0.54
C SER A 18 5.12 -0.20 0.44
N ALA A 19 4.19 -1.04 -0.03
CA ALA A 19 3.54 -2.05 0.79
C ALA A 19 4.53 -3.12 1.30
N LEU A 20 5.45 -3.58 0.43
CA LEU A 20 6.49 -4.53 0.81
C LEU A 20 7.50 -3.92 1.79
N ALA A 21 7.87 -2.65 1.61
CA ALA A 21 8.71 -1.92 2.56
C ALA A 21 8.02 -1.82 3.94
N GLY A 22 6.73 -1.47 3.97
CA GLY A 22 5.93 -1.45 5.20
C GLY A 22 5.87 -2.82 5.89
N LEU A 23 5.71 -3.89 5.11
CA LEU A 23 5.73 -5.27 5.62
C LEU A 23 7.09 -5.59 6.27
N GLY A 24 8.20 -5.31 5.58
CA GLY A 24 9.55 -5.53 6.11
C GLY A 24 9.81 -4.76 7.41
N ILE A 25 9.41 -3.49 7.45
CA ILE A 25 9.56 -2.64 8.65
C ILE A 25 8.70 -3.16 9.80
N SER A 26 7.45 -3.58 9.54
CA SER A 26 6.56 -4.15 10.55
C SER A 26 7.10 -5.45 11.15
N LEU A 27 7.68 -6.32 10.32
CA LEU A 27 8.30 -7.57 10.75
C LEU A 27 9.56 -7.30 11.58
N TYR A 28 10.35 -6.31 11.18
CA TYR A 28 11.51 -5.85 11.95
C TYR A 28 11.10 -5.34 13.33
N LEU A 29 10.06 -4.50 13.42
CA LEU A 29 9.52 -4.01 14.69
C LEU A 29 9.00 -5.15 15.58
N TYR A 30 8.44 -6.20 14.98
CA TYR A 30 7.93 -7.36 15.73
C TYR A 30 9.04 -8.26 16.26
N LEU A 31 10.09 -8.51 15.47
CA LEU A 31 11.14 -9.48 15.74
C LEU A 31 12.33 -8.90 16.53
N VAL A 32 12.63 -7.60 16.40
CA VAL A 32 13.84 -7.00 16.97
C VAL A 32 13.55 -6.35 18.33
N PRO A 33 14.18 -6.83 19.43
CA PRO A 33 13.83 -6.44 20.81
C PRO A 33 14.15 -5.00 21.20
N LEU A 34 14.86 -4.24 20.34
CA LEU A 34 15.32 -2.87 20.64
C LEU A 34 14.28 -1.78 20.33
N THR A 35 13.05 -2.13 19.95
CA THR A 35 12.06 -1.16 19.45
C THR A 35 10.97 -0.79 20.45
N GLY A 36 10.89 -1.48 21.60
CA GLY A 36 9.87 -1.22 22.62
C GLY A 36 8.45 -1.72 22.27
N VAL A 37 8.26 -2.33 21.09
CA VAL A 37 6.96 -2.83 20.60
C VAL A 37 7.00 -4.31 20.17
N THR A 38 8.09 -5.00 20.54
CA THR A 38 8.39 -6.40 20.23
C THR A 38 7.30 -7.34 20.70
N GLY A 39 6.83 -8.25 19.83
CA GLY A 39 5.79 -9.21 20.19
C GLY A 39 4.38 -8.62 20.35
N SER A 40 4.15 -7.34 20.02
CA SER A 40 2.83 -6.72 20.16
C SER A 40 1.84 -7.19 19.10
N PHE A 41 0.56 -7.29 19.50
CA PHE A 41 -0.55 -7.54 18.57
C PHE A 41 -0.66 -6.46 17.49
N GLY A 42 -0.32 -5.21 17.82
CA GLY A 42 -0.36 -4.09 16.86
C GLY A 42 0.64 -4.25 15.71
N ALA A 43 1.88 -4.65 15.99
CA ALA A 43 2.88 -4.89 14.94
C ALA A 43 2.48 -6.05 14.02
N MET A 44 1.91 -7.12 14.57
CA MET A 44 1.42 -8.26 13.78
C MET A 44 0.23 -7.87 12.90
N LEU A 45 -0.72 -7.09 13.43
CA LEU A 45 -1.85 -6.56 12.65
C LEU A 45 -1.37 -5.73 11.46
N VAL A 46 -0.37 -4.85 11.69
CA VAL A 46 0.21 -4.01 10.64
C VAL A 46 0.92 -4.85 9.57
N ALA A 47 1.64 -5.90 9.97
CA ALA A 47 2.28 -6.83 9.03
C ALA A 47 1.26 -7.51 8.11
N VAL A 48 0.16 -8.01 8.70
CA VAL A 48 -0.95 -8.61 7.95
C VAL A 48 -1.60 -7.59 7.00
N ALA A 49 -1.84 -6.36 7.48
CA ALA A 49 -2.40 -5.29 6.66
C ALA A 49 -1.48 -4.92 5.48
N CYS A 50 -0.17 -4.81 5.71
CA CYS A 50 0.80 -4.58 4.64
C CYS A 50 0.80 -5.73 3.62
N GLY A 51 0.64 -6.99 4.07
CA GLY A 51 0.48 -8.14 3.19
C GLY A 51 -0.77 -8.04 2.29
N LEU A 52 -1.91 -7.66 2.87
CA LEU A 52 -3.15 -7.41 2.13
C LEU A 52 -3.00 -6.26 1.11
N LEU A 53 -2.29 -5.19 1.48
CA LEU A 53 -1.97 -4.09 0.56
C LEU A 53 -1.06 -4.53 -0.58
N ALA A 54 -0.07 -5.39 -0.31
CA ALA A 54 0.78 -5.96 -1.36
C ALA A 54 -0.03 -6.82 -2.33
N ILE A 55 -0.98 -7.62 -1.83
CA ILE A 55 -1.91 -8.39 -2.68
C ILE A 55 -2.77 -7.44 -3.52
N ALA A 56 -3.31 -6.36 -2.93
CA ALA A 56 -4.08 -5.36 -3.67
C ALA A 56 -3.25 -4.71 -4.80
N GLY A 57 -2.00 -4.33 -4.51
CA GLY A 57 -1.07 -3.81 -5.52
C GLY A 57 -0.79 -4.81 -6.64
N LEU A 58 -0.65 -6.09 -6.31
CA LEU A 58 -0.44 -7.15 -7.29
C LEU A 58 -1.66 -7.33 -8.20
N VAL A 59 -2.86 -7.35 -7.63
CA VAL A 59 -4.12 -7.41 -8.38
C VAL A 59 -4.27 -6.21 -9.32
N MET A 60 -3.90 -5.00 -8.88
CA MET A 60 -3.92 -3.80 -9.73
C MET A 60 -2.96 -3.86 -10.92
N ILE A 61 -1.86 -4.60 -10.81
CA ILE A 61 -0.89 -4.80 -11.89
C ILE A 61 -1.42 -5.82 -12.91
N PHE A 62 -2.02 -6.93 -12.45
CA PHE A 62 -2.54 -7.98 -13.33
C PHE A 62 -3.89 -7.63 -13.97
N GLU A 63 -4.75 -6.91 -13.25
CA GLU A 63 -6.07 -6.48 -13.71
C GLU A 63 -6.13 -4.94 -13.75
N PRO A 64 -5.69 -4.31 -14.85
CA PRO A 64 -5.54 -2.87 -14.90
C PRO A 64 -6.86 -2.11 -15.12
N ALA A 65 -7.93 -2.78 -15.58
CA ALA A 65 -9.20 -2.17 -15.95
C ALA A 65 -10.41 -2.97 -15.43
N GLY A 66 -11.48 -2.29 -15.03
CA GLY A 66 -12.73 -2.91 -14.55
C GLY A 66 -13.11 -2.54 -13.12
N GLU A 67 -14.31 -2.95 -12.72
CA GLU A 67 -14.88 -2.66 -11.39
C GLU A 67 -14.06 -3.26 -10.26
N VAL A 68 -13.46 -4.44 -10.48
CA VAL A 68 -12.58 -5.13 -9.52
C VAL A 68 -11.34 -4.27 -9.22
N ALA A 69 -10.69 -3.71 -10.26
CA ALA A 69 -9.52 -2.86 -10.07
C ALA A 69 -9.85 -1.56 -9.30
N THR A 70 -11.05 -1.01 -9.50
CA THR A 70 -11.54 0.16 -8.76
C THR A 70 -11.84 -0.18 -7.30
N LEU A 71 -12.45 -1.33 -7.03
CA LEU A 71 -12.67 -1.81 -5.67
C LEU A 71 -11.33 -2.00 -4.94
N PHE A 72 -10.34 -2.64 -5.57
CA PHE A 72 -9.00 -2.81 -4.98
C PHE A 72 -8.25 -1.50 -4.77
N ARG A 73 -8.47 -0.46 -5.61
CA ARG A 73 -7.98 0.91 -5.34
C ARG A 73 -8.57 1.48 -4.08
N PHE A 74 -9.88 1.39 -3.95
CA PHE A 74 -10.58 1.93 -2.79
C PHE A 74 -10.17 1.20 -1.50
N LEU A 75 -10.09 -0.13 -1.55
CA LEU A 75 -9.58 -0.95 -0.46
C LEU A 75 -8.10 -0.65 -0.15
N GLY A 76 -7.27 -0.44 -1.16
CA GLY A 76 -5.87 -0.06 -1.00
C GLY A 76 -5.71 1.31 -0.33
N PHE A 77 -6.54 2.29 -0.71
CA PHE A 77 -6.55 3.60 -0.10
C PHE A 77 -6.98 3.58 1.37
N ILE A 78 -8.12 2.94 1.67
CA ILE A 78 -8.59 2.80 3.05
C ILE A 78 -7.61 1.98 3.87
N GLY A 79 -7.12 0.87 3.33
CA GLY A 79 -6.16 0.00 4.01
C GLY A 79 -4.86 0.72 4.33
N ALA A 80 -4.31 1.50 3.39
CA ALA A 80 -3.12 2.31 3.64
C ALA A 80 -3.36 3.41 4.68
N ALA A 81 -4.53 4.07 4.66
CA ALA A 81 -4.90 5.07 5.65
C ALA A 81 -5.05 4.47 7.07
N CYS A 82 -5.74 3.33 7.20
CA CYS A 82 -5.85 2.61 8.47
C CYS A 82 -4.49 2.12 8.96
N THR A 83 -3.64 1.63 8.06
CA THR A 83 -2.29 1.15 8.41
C THR A 83 -1.38 2.30 8.84
N ALA A 84 -1.51 3.49 8.22
CA ALA A 84 -0.82 4.70 8.66
C ALA A 84 -1.26 5.12 10.07
N ALA A 85 -2.56 5.07 10.37
CA ALA A 85 -3.07 5.34 11.71
C ALA A 85 -2.52 4.32 12.73
N ALA A 86 -2.46 3.03 12.39
CA ALA A 86 -1.85 2.02 13.24
C ALA A 86 -0.35 2.26 13.45
N ALA A 87 0.38 2.69 12.41
CA ALA A 87 1.79 3.07 12.49
C ALA A 87 2.03 4.24 13.45
N TRP A 88 1.11 5.20 13.46
CA TRP A 88 1.14 6.34 14.38
C TRP A 88 1.02 5.90 15.84
N PHE A 89 0.10 4.99 16.15
CA PHE A 89 -0.02 4.40 17.50
C PHE A 89 1.20 3.57 17.90
N LEU A 90 1.87 2.96 16.94
CA LEU A 90 3.13 2.23 17.16
C LEU A 90 4.34 3.18 17.38
N HIS A 91 4.12 4.50 17.27
CA HIS A 91 5.16 5.53 17.34
C HIS A 91 6.33 5.29 16.38
N SER A 92 6.09 4.62 15.25
CA SER A 92 7.12 4.23 14.28
C SER A 92 7.15 5.19 13.09
N PRO A 93 8.06 6.20 13.08
CA PRO A 93 8.09 7.22 12.01
C PRO A 93 8.44 6.63 10.65
N TRP A 94 9.23 5.55 10.63
CA TRP A 94 9.62 4.86 9.39
C TRP A 94 8.45 4.13 8.73
N LEU A 95 7.61 3.46 9.53
CA LEU A 95 6.44 2.75 9.01
C LEU A 95 5.38 3.74 8.55
N LEU A 96 5.21 4.84 9.28
CA LEU A 96 4.34 5.94 8.88
C LEU A 96 4.76 6.52 7.52
N GLY A 97 6.06 6.80 7.33
CA GLY A 97 6.59 7.29 6.07
C GLY A 97 6.31 6.36 4.88
N ALA A 98 6.48 5.05 5.09
CA ALA A 98 6.16 4.04 4.07
C ALA A 98 4.67 4.04 3.69
N MET A 99 3.77 4.16 4.66
CA MET A 99 2.32 4.20 4.41
C MET A 99 1.87 5.49 3.74
N ILE A 100 2.48 6.63 4.07
CA ILE A 100 2.23 7.89 3.37
C ILE A 100 2.65 7.78 1.89
N ALA A 101 3.81 7.18 1.62
CA ALA A 101 4.23 6.92 0.25
C ALA A 101 3.22 6.02 -0.50
N ALA A 102 2.74 4.95 0.15
CA ALA A 102 1.69 4.08 -0.41
C ALA A 102 0.41 4.85 -0.75
N LEU A 103 -0.07 5.72 0.14
CA LEU A 103 -1.24 6.58 -0.11
C LEU A 103 -1.04 7.49 -1.32
N VAL A 104 0.14 8.10 -1.43
CA VAL A 104 0.47 8.98 -2.56
C VAL A 104 0.46 8.19 -3.87
N PHE A 105 1.07 7.01 -3.91
CA PHE A 105 1.11 6.18 -5.11
C PHE A 105 -0.27 5.64 -5.52
N VAL A 106 -1.10 5.24 -4.57
CA VAL A 106 -2.47 4.78 -4.88
C VAL A 106 -3.34 5.93 -5.40
N LEU A 107 -3.10 7.16 -4.92
CA LEU A 107 -3.79 8.35 -5.40
C LEU A 107 -3.36 8.70 -6.83
N PHE A 108 -2.05 8.67 -7.12
CA PHE A 108 -1.54 8.86 -8.47
C PHE A 108 -2.06 7.81 -9.45
N ASP A 109 -2.14 6.53 -9.04
CA ASP A 109 -2.74 5.47 -9.86
C ASP A 109 -4.22 5.76 -10.14
N SER A 110 -4.95 6.22 -9.13
CA SER A 110 -6.37 6.56 -9.26
C SER A 110 -6.61 7.76 -10.19
N ILE A 111 -5.80 8.81 -10.08
CA ILE A 111 -5.88 10.01 -10.94
C ILE A 111 -5.50 9.65 -12.38
N ALA A 112 -4.41 8.90 -12.57
CA ALA A 112 -3.92 8.52 -13.88
C ALA A 112 -4.98 7.74 -14.68
N LYS A 113 -5.75 6.84 -14.03
CA LYS A 113 -6.78 6.06 -14.73
C LYS A 113 -8.11 6.78 -14.90
N ARG A 114 -8.43 7.78 -14.08
CA ARG A 114 -9.63 8.62 -14.27
C ARG A 114 -9.54 9.55 -15.48
N GLY A 115 -8.32 9.85 -15.95
CA GLY A 115 -8.06 10.71 -17.11
C GLY A 115 -8.23 10.03 -18.48
N TYR A 116 -8.39 8.71 -18.54
CA TYR A 116 -8.66 7.97 -19.77
C TYR A 116 -10.13 7.52 -19.76
N PRO A 117 -11.03 8.21 -20.46
CA PRO A 117 -12.39 7.70 -20.62
C PRO A 117 -12.32 6.33 -21.30
N ALA A 118 -13.05 5.37 -20.73
CA ALA A 118 -13.15 4.00 -21.20
C ALA A 118 -13.69 3.91 -22.63
#